data_AF-X1G6H9-F1
#
_entry.id   AF-X1G6H9-F1
#
_cell.length_a   1.000
_cell.length_b   1.000
_cell.length_c   1.000
_cell.angle_alpha   90.00
_cell.angle_beta   90.00
_cell.angle_gamma   90.00
#
_symmetry.space_group_name_H-M   'P 1'
#
loop_
_entity.id
_entity.type
_entity.pdbx_description
1 polymer ?
#
loop_
_entity_poly.entity_id
_entity_poly.type
_entity_poly.pdbx_seq_one_letter_code
_entity_poly.pdbx_strand_id
1 'polypeptide(L)' 'TDPEGNTIDKGFKDKYLFWLKRSARNLIYIGDGLSDLEAARCADHVFATGHLATLLRAESVAWSCFIDFYDLLSQMQFSH' A
#
# COMPACT_ATOMS: atom_id res chain seq x y z
N THR A 1 -15.22 -7.07 9.45
CA THR A 1 -15.34 -8.41 8.84
C THR A 1 -14.44 -8.48 7.63
N ASP A 2 -13.83 -9.63 7.36
CA ASP A 2 -13.01 -9.85 6.16
C ASP A 2 -13.88 -9.93 4.90
N PRO A 3 -13.29 -9.96 3.69
CA PRO A 3 -14.05 -10.10 2.44
C PRO A 3 -14.90 -11.38 2.36
N GLU A 4 -14.65 -12.34 3.25
CA GLU A 4 -15.35 -13.62 3.36
C GLU A 4 -16.42 -13.62 4.47
N GLY A 5 -16.61 -12.50 5.18
CA GLY A 5 -17.63 -12.32 6.21
C GLY A 5 -17.20 -12.68 7.63
N ASN A 6 -15.93 -13.02 7.88
CA ASN A 6 -15.44 -13.40 9.21
C ASN A 6 -15.06 -12.19 10.06
N THR A 7 -15.35 -12.21 11.36
CA THR A 7 -14.91 -11.17 12.30
C THR A 7 -13.39 -11.24 12.48
N ILE A 8 -12.67 -10.18 12.12
CA ILE A 8 -11.23 -10.07 12.33
C ILE A 8 -10.98 -9.18 13.56
N ASP A 9 -10.26 -9.72 14.54
CA ASP A 9 -9.81 -8.99 15.74
C ASP A 9 -8.34 -8.50 15.61
N LYS A 10 -7.51 -9.13 14.76
CA LYS A 10 -6.14 -8.71 14.37
C LYS A 10 -5.78 -9.17 12.96
N GLY A 11 -4.90 -8.45 12.25
CA GLY A 11 -4.42 -8.85 10.90
C GLY A 11 -5.39 -8.53 9.75
N PHE A 12 -6.25 -7.52 9.94
CA PHE A 12 -7.23 -7.08 8.93
C PHE A 12 -6.55 -6.69 7.62
N LYS A 13 -5.45 -5.95 7.71
CA LYS A 13 -4.69 -5.49 6.55
C LYS A 13 -4.13 -6.67 5.76
N ASP A 14 -3.59 -7.70 6.43
CA ASP A 14 -2.97 -8.85 5.78
C ASP A 14 -3.98 -9.74 5.05
N LYS A 15 -5.15 -9.98 5.66
CA LYS A 15 -6.23 -10.74 5.00
C LYS A 15 -6.77 -10.02 3.77
N TYR A 16 -7.01 -8.71 3.87
CA TYR A 16 -7.46 -7.91 2.74
C TYR A 16 -6.40 -7.85 1.64
N LEU A 17 -5.13 -7.72 2.02
CA LEU A 17 -3.99 -7.69 1.12
C LEU A 17 -3.85 -9.00 0.35
N PHE A 18 -3.96 -10.16 1.01
CA PHE A 18 -3.91 -11.46 0.34
C PHE A 18 -5.08 -11.65 -0.64
N TRP A 19 -6.29 -11.23 -0.24
CA TRP A 19 -7.47 -11.27 -1.09
C TRP A 19 -7.35 -10.34 -2.32
N LEU A 20 -6.88 -9.11 -2.11
CA LEU A 20 -6.62 -8.14 -3.18
C LEU A 20 -5.54 -8.66 -4.14
N LYS A 21 -4.45 -9.21 -3.62
CA LYS A 21 -3.33 -9.74 -4.43
C LYS A 21 -3.73 -10.93 -5.30
N ARG A 22 -4.70 -11.74 -4.87
CA ARG A 22 -5.27 -12.83 -5.69
C ARG A 22 -6.20 -12.35 -6.80
N SER A 23 -6.76 -11.15 -6.66
CA SER A 23 -7.87 -10.67 -7.49
C SER A 23 -7.51 -9.47 -8.37
N ALA A 24 -6.47 -8.71 -8.00
CA ALA A 24 -6.02 -7.50 -8.68
C ALA A 24 -4.78 -7.77 -9.53
N ARG A 25 -4.76 -7.24 -10.76
CA ARG A 25 -3.59 -7.33 -11.65
C ARG A 25 -2.48 -6.32 -11.30
N ASN A 26 -2.85 -5.19 -10.69
CA ASN A 26 -1.95 -4.11 -10.27
C ASN A 26 -2.43 -3.57 -8.91
N LEU A 27 -1.75 -3.94 -7.82
CA LEU A 27 -2.05 -3.48 -6.47
C LEU A 27 -1.24 -2.23 -6.15
N ILE A 28 -1.94 -1.11 -5.95
CA ILE A 28 -1.32 0.15 -5.51
C ILE A 28 -1.63 0.37 -4.04
N TYR A 29 -0.59 0.54 -3.23
CA TYR A 29 -0.70 0.89 -1.83
C TYR A 29 -0.36 2.36 -1.60
N ILE A 30 -1.17 3.07 -0.80
CA ILE A 30 -0.99 4.49 -0.48
C ILE A 30 -1.11 4.65 1.05
N GLY A 31 -0.08 5.17 1.72
CA GLY A 31 -0.12 5.37 3.17
C GLY A 31 1.10 6.06 3.79
N ASP A 32 1.09 6.25 5.10
CA ASP A 32 2.12 7.01 5.84
C ASP A 32 2.57 6.38 7.16
N GLY A 33 1.85 5.35 7.63
CA GLY A 33 2.00 4.76 8.97
C GLY A 33 2.98 3.59 9.07
N LEU A 34 3.48 3.34 10.29
CA LEU A 34 4.35 2.19 10.59
C LEU A 34 3.62 0.85 10.41
N SER A 35 2.31 0.83 10.67
CA SER A 35 1.45 -0.36 10.58
C SER A 35 1.24 -0.87 9.15
N ASP A 36 1.82 -0.16 8.18
CA ASP A 36 1.55 -0.32 6.75
C ASP A 36 2.72 -0.94 6.00
N LEU A 37 3.84 -1.18 6.68
CA LEU A 37 5.05 -1.70 6.05
C LEU A 37 4.83 -3.05 5.34
N GLU A 38 4.13 -3.99 5.99
CA GLU A 38 3.84 -5.30 5.40
C GLU A 38 2.89 -5.18 4.20
N ALA A 39 1.91 -4.28 4.27
CA ALA A 39 1.00 -3.99 3.16
C ALA A 39 1.74 -3.36 1.98
N ALA A 40 2.62 -2.39 2.24
CA ALA A 40 3.43 -1.71 1.24
C ALA A 40 4.37 -2.68 0.52
N ARG A 41 5.09 -3.56 1.25
CA ARG A 41 5.98 -4.57 0.65
C ARG A 41 5.26 -5.55 -0.29
N CYS A 42 3.96 -5.76 -0.09
CA CYS A 42 3.20 -6.70 -0.88
C CYS A 42 2.56 -6.10 -2.13
N ALA A 43 2.58 -4.78 -2.29
CA ALA A 43 2.01 -4.07 -3.41
C ALA A 43 2.98 -4.01 -4.60
N ASP A 44 2.42 -3.85 -5.80
CA ASP A 44 3.21 -3.68 -7.03
C ASP A 44 3.75 -2.24 -7.13
N HIS A 45 2.97 -1.28 -6.63
CA HIS A 45 3.37 0.12 -6.52
C HIS A 45 3.02 0.67 -5.14
N VAL A 46 3.93 1.45 -4.58
CA VAL A 46 3.77 2.05 -3.25
C VAL A 46 3.92 3.56 -3.38
N PHE A 47 2.93 4.29 -2.88
CA PHE A 47 3.05 5.70 -2.59
C PHE A 47 3.08 5.89 -1.08
N ALA A 48 4.14 6.51 -0.58
CA ALA A 48 4.34 6.65 0.85
C ALA A 48 4.75 8.06 1.26
N THR A 49 4.43 8.44 2.50
CA THR A 49 4.98 9.64 3.14
C THR A 49 5.36 9.35 4.60
N GLY A 50 5.86 10.35 5.31
CA GLY A 50 6.05 10.28 6.77
C GLY A 50 6.97 9.13 7.23
N HIS A 51 6.49 8.35 8.22
CA HIS A 51 7.26 7.28 8.84
C HIS A 51 7.43 6.08 7.90
N LEU A 52 6.40 5.76 7.11
CA LEU A 52 6.47 4.68 6.13
C LEU A 52 7.56 4.94 5.08
N ALA A 53 7.65 6.16 4.55
CA ALA A 53 8.71 6.55 3.62
C ALA A 53 10.12 6.34 4.18
N THR A 54 10.30 6.63 5.47
CA THR A 54 11.59 6.43 6.17
C THR A 54 11.93 4.94 6.27
N LEU A 55 10.95 4.10 6.62
CA LEU A 55 11.13 2.65 6.69
C LEU A 55 11.43 2.03 5.32
N LEU A 56 10.65 2.38 4.29
CA LEU A 56 10.83 1.85 2.94
C LEU A 56 12.20 2.21 2.37
N ARG A 57 12.67 3.43 2.66
CA ARG A 57 14.03 3.86 2.31
C ARG A 57 15.09 3.02 3.03
N ALA A 58 14.94 2.76 4.33
CA ALA A 58 15.88 1.96 5.10
C ALA A 58 15.95 0.50 4.60
N GLU A 59 14.83 -0.02 4.11
CA GLU A 59 14.71 -1.40 3.62
C GLU A 59 14.95 -1.55 2.11
N SER A 60 15.29 -0.47 1.40
CA SER A 60 15.48 -0.45 -0.05
C SER A 60 14.26 -0.96 -0.83
N VAL A 61 13.06 -0.73 -0.31
CA VAL A 61 11.80 -1.02 -1.00
C VAL A 61 11.46 0.15 -1.93
N ALA A 62 11.07 -0.12 -3.17
CA ALA A 62 10.70 0.92 -4.13
C ALA A 62 9.39 1.61 -3.71
N TRP A 63 9.38 2.95 -3.72
CA TRP A 63 8.20 3.76 -3.44
C TRP A 63 8.30 5.13 -4.11
N SER A 64 7.15 5.77 -4.27
CA SER A 64 7.02 7.15 -4.76
C SER A 64 6.49 8.05 -3.66
N CYS A 65 7.04 9.25 -3.53
CA CYS A 65 6.48 10.25 -2.62
C CYS A 65 5.24 10.90 -3.23
N PHE A 66 4.39 11.43 -2.36
CA PHE A 66 3.30 12.30 -2.78
C PHE A 66 3.09 13.41 -1.76
N ILE A 67 2.63 14.57 -2.21
CA ILE A 67 2.28 15.70 -1.33
C ILE A 67 0.77 15.70 -1.05
N ASP A 68 -0.02 15.45 -2.09
CA ASP A 68 -1.48 15.43 -2.03
C ASP A 68 -2.05 14.41 -3.04
N PHE A 69 -3.39 14.35 -3.11
CA PHE A 69 -4.07 13.45 -4.03
C PHE A 69 -3.96 13.87 -5.51
N TYR A 70 -3.69 15.15 -5.81
CA TYR A 70 -3.50 15.60 -7.19
C TYR A 70 -2.14 15.16 -7.74
N ASP A 71 -1.12 15.15 -6.89
CA ASP A 71 0.20 14.60 -7.19
C ASP A 71 0.11 13.10 -7.50
N LEU A 72 -0.62 12.33 -6.66
CA LEU A 72 -0.91 10.92 -6.91
C LEU A 72 -1.59 10.68 -8.27
N LEU A 73 -2.64 11.45 -8.57
CA LEU A 73 -3.38 11.32 -9.83
C LEU A 73 -2.47 11.62 -11.03
N SER A 74 -1.63 12.65 -10.93
CA SER A 74 -0.68 12.99 -11.97
C SER A 74 0.31 11.84 -12.21
N GLN A 75 0.91 11.30 -11.15
CA GLN A 75 1.88 10.21 -11.24
C GLN A 75 1.26 8.91 -11.82
N MET A 76 -0.01 8.64 -11.54
CA MET A 76 -0.73 7.50 -12.11
C MET A 76 -1.05 7.69 -13.61
N GLN A 77 -1.40 8.90 -14.04
CA GLN A 77 -1.78 9.17 -15.43
C GLN A 77 -0.61 9.10 -16.41
N PHE A 78 0.61 9.35 -15.96
CA PHE A 78 1.83 9.28 -16.80
C PHE A 78 2.46 7.88 -16.88
N SER A 79 1.94 6.88 -16.16
CA SER A 79 2.48 5.51 -16.17
C SER A 79 1.88 4.61 -17.25
N HIS A 80 1.28 5.18 -18.30
CA HIS A 80 0.63 4.45 -19.41
C HIS A 80 1.48 4.36 -20.67
#